data_AF-A0A943LV06-F1
#
_entry.id   AF-A0A943LV06-F1
#
_cell.length_a   1.000
_cell.length_b   1.000
_cell.length_c   1.000
_cell.angle_alpha   90.00
_cell.angle_beta   90.00
_cell.angle_gamma   90.00
#
_symmetry.space_group_name_H-M   'P 1'
#
loop_
_entity.id
_entity.type
_entity.pdbx_description
1 polymer ?
#
loop_
_entity_poly.entity_id
_entity_poly.type
_entity_poly.pdbx_seq_one_letter_code
_entity_poly.pdbx_strand_id
1 'polypeptide(L)'
;YSSPTLHLASLTPEELYILLKNLRHVYAGGDPANYLVPDDALTGFLHHCSKTIGDAYFRTPRNTIKGFLDMLAVLEQNRTMNWQSLIEGVAIEEDKPSDMDDAIVEESDHDDGLANFRL
;
A
#
# COMPACT_ATOMS: atom_id res chain seq x y z
N TYR A 1 -26.19 -4.91 -15.40
CA TYR A 1 -25.77 -3.73 -14.62
C TYR A 1 -24.25 -3.60 -14.79
N SER A 2 -23.76 -2.70 -15.64
CA SER A 2 -22.32 -2.39 -15.70
C SER A 2 -22.00 -1.39 -14.59
N SER A 3 -21.49 -1.88 -13.46
CA SER A 3 -20.81 -1.01 -12.50
C SER A 3 -19.53 -0.52 -13.17
N PRO A 4 -19.31 0.79 -13.36
CA PRO A 4 -18.07 1.29 -13.93
C PRO A 4 -16.93 1.02 -12.94
N THR A 5 -16.07 0.06 -13.28
CA THR A 5 -14.83 -0.19 -12.55
C THR A 5 -13.85 0.93 -12.89
N LEU A 6 -13.68 1.86 -11.95
CA LEU A 6 -12.68 2.92 -12.04
C LEU A 6 -11.30 2.29 -11.78
N HIS A 7 -10.58 1.93 -12.84
CA HIS A 7 -9.19 1.50 -12.73
C HIS A 7 -8.35 2.69 -12.21
N LEU A 8 -7.92 2.61 -10.94
CA LEU A 8 -6.92 3.54 -10.43
C LEU A 8 -5.61 3.26 -11.15
N ALA A 9 -5.09 4.25 -11.86
CA ALA A 9 -3.75 4.18 -12.44
C ALA A 9 -2.74 3.90 -11.34
N SER A 10 -1.72 3.07 -11.65
CA SER A 10 -0.58 2.87 -10.76
C SER A 10 0.05 4.23 -10.46
N LEU A 11 0.37 4.47 -9.18
CA LEU A 11 0.97 5.72 -8.74
C LEU A 11 2.33 5.93 -9.42
N THR A 12 2.70 7.17 -9.68
CA THR A 12 4.08 7.50 -10.00
C THR A 12 4.94 7.59 -8.73
N PRO A 13 6.28 7.49 -8.83
CA PRO A 13 7.18 7.73 -7.70
C PRO A 13 6.95 9.08 -7.01
N GLU A 14 6.64 10.12 -7.78
CA GLU A 14 6.33 11.47 -7.28
C GLU A 14 5.02 11.51 -6.50
N GLU A 15 3.97 10.85 -7.01
CA GLU A 15 2.69 10.77 -6.32
C GLU A 15 2.82 10.00 -5.01
N LEU A 16 3.62 8.92 -5.00
CA LEU A 16 3.91 8.19 -3.78
C LEU A 16 4.70 9.03 -2.78
N TYR A 17 5.68 9.82 -3.23
CA TYR A 17 6.38 10.77 -2.35
C TYR A 17 5.42 11.75 -1.69
N ILE A 18 4.50 12.34 -2.46
CA ILE A 18 3.48 13.26 -1.94
C ILE A 18 2.56 12.53 -0.95
N LEU A 19 2.18 11.30 -1.26
CA LEU A 19 1.36 10.47 -0.38
C LEU A 19 2.05 10.22 0.96
N LEU A 20 3.33 9.82 0.96
CA LEU A 20 4.09 9.59 2.20
C LEU A 20 4.26 10.89 3.00
N LYS A 21 4.45 12.03 2.32
CA LYS A 21 4.51 13.35 2.98
C LYS A 21 3.20 13.70 3.68
N ASN A 22 2.07 13.49 3.01
CA ASN A 22 0.75 13.68 3.59
C ASN A 22 0.52 12.71 4.75
N LEU A 23 0.96 11.46 4.62
CA LEU A 23 0.81 10.45 5.64
C LEU A 23 1.60 10.80 6.90
N ARG A 24 2.85 11.26 6.76
CA ARG A 24 3.65 11.80 7.87
C ARG A 24 2.92 12.95 8.55
N HIS A 25 2.31 13.85 7.77
CA HIS A 25 1.59 14.99 8.31
C HIS A 25 0.34 14.58 9.11
N VAL A 26 -0.45 13.64 8.57
CA VAL A 26 -1.61 13.06 9.25
C VAL A 26 -1.20 12.30 10.51
N TYR A 27 -0.11 11.53 10.45
CA TYR A 27 0.43 10.81 11.62
C TYR A 27 0.80 11.76 12.75
N ALA A 28 1.35 12.94 12.41
CA ALA A 28 1.70 13.98 13.36
C ALA A 28 0.49 14.81 13.86
N GLY A 29 -0.75 14.39 13.56
CA GLY A 29 -1.97 15.11 13.93
C GLY A 29 -2.13 16.46 13.22
N GLY A 30 -1.45 16.66 12.09
CA GLY A 30 -1.43 17.93 11.36
C GLY A 30 -0.45 18.98 11.89
N ASP A 31 0.38 18.64 12.88
CA ASP A 31 1.39 19.56 13.43
C ASP A 31 2.80 19.20 12.93
N PRO A 32 3.46 20.09 12.15
CA PRO A 32 4.84 19.92 11.72
C PRO A 32 5.85 19.73 12.85
N ALA A 33 5.59 20.26 14.05
CA ALA A 33 6.48 20.09 15.20
C ALA A 33 6.54 18.64 15.71
N ASN A 34 5.51 17.84 15.42
CA ASN A 34 5.42 16.45 15.82
C ASN A 34 5.97 15.46 14.77
N TYR A 35 6.61 15.95 13.71
CA TYR A 35 7.22 15.08 12.70
C TYR A 35 8.30 14.20 13.32
N LEU A 36 8.09 12.89 13.24
CA LEU A 36 9.05 11.88 13.69
C LEU A 36 10.27 11.78 12.77
N VAL A 37 10.10 12.16 11.51
CA VAL A 37 11.14 12.01 10.47
C VAL A 37 11.21 13.23 9.54
N PRO A 38 12.41 13.63 9.10
CA PRO A 38 12.61 14.71 8.14
C PRO A 38 12.21 14.29 6.71
N ASP A 39 12.25 15.24 5.78
CA ASP A 39 12.00 14.98 4.35
C ASP A 39 13.00 13.97 3.76
N ASP A 40 14.24 13.94 4.26
CA ASP A 40 15.26 12.99 3.82
C ASP A 40 14.87 11.53 4.07
N ALA A 41 14.07 11.26 5.11
CA ALA A 41 13.60 9.91 5.41
C ALA A 41 12.59 9.40 4.39
N LEU A 42 11.77 10.31 3.83
CA LEU A 42 10.81 9.98 2.78
C LEU A 42 11.55 9.53 1.52
N THR A 43 12.57 10.29 1.11
CA THR A 43 13.40 9.98 -0.06
C THR A 43 14.23 8.71 0.17
N GLY A 44 14.79 8.55 1.37
CA GLY A 44 15.53 7.34 1.76
C GLY A 44 14.65 6.09 1.72
N PHE A 45 13.42 6.20 2.19
CA PHE A 45 12.47 5.09 2.19
C PHE A 45 12.08 4.69 0.76
N LEU A 46 11.79 5.66 -0.12
CA LEU A 46 11.53 5.39 -1.54
C LEU A 46 12.71 4.72 -2.24
N HIS A 47 13.93 5.19 -1.96
CA HIS A 47 15.13 4.59 -2.53
C HIS A 47 15.32 3.14 -2.05
N HIS A 48 15.03 2.85 -0.78
CA HIS A 48 15.00 1.49 -0.26
C HIS A 48 13.93 0.64 -0.94
N CYS A 49 12.71 1.15 -1.09
CA CYS A 49 11.63 0.46 -1.78
C CYS A 49 12.02 0.10 -3.23
N SER A 50 12.61 1.07 -3.95
CA SER A 50 13.12 0.87 -5.31
C SER A 50 14.22 -0.17 -5.39
N LYS A 51 15.06 -0.31 -4.36
CA LYS A 51 16.14 -1.30 -4.32
C LYS A 51 15.63 -2.69 -3.93
N THR A 52 14.64 -2.76 -3.05
CA THR A 52 14.12 -4.02 -2.50
C THR A 52 13.15 -4.71 -3.45
N ILE A 53 12.19 -3.97 -4.01
CA ILE A 53 11.12 -4.53 -4.85
C ILE A 53 11.01 -3.88 -6.25
N GLY A 54 11.96 -3.01 -6.63
CA GLY A 54 11.97 -2.39 -7.97
C GLY A 54 10.69 -1.60 -8.25
N ASP A 55 10.18 -1.67 -9.46
CA ASP A 55 8.97 -0.94 -9.86
C ASP A 55 7.68 -1.39 -9.14
N ALA A 56 7.74 -2.48 -8.36
CA ALA A 56 6.56 -2.97 -7.65
C ALA A 56 6.10 -2.03 -6.53
N TYR A 57 6.96 -1.18 -5.95
CA TYR A 57 6.58 -0.34 -4.80
C TYR A 57 5.51 0.71 -5.13
N PHE A 58 5.43 1.14 -6.38
CA PHE A 58 4.40 2.09 -6.83
C PHE A 58 3.21 1.39 -7.51
N ARG A 59 3.36 0.12 -7.90
CA ARG A 59 2.27 -0.74 -8.35
C ARG A 59 1.47 -1.35 -7.19
N THR A 60 2.10 -1.51 -6.02
CA THR A 60 1.54 -2.17 -4.83
C THR A 60 1.50 -1.21 -3.63
N PRO A 61 0.80 -0.07 -3.76
CA PRO A 61 0.92 1.03 -2.79
C PRO A 61 0.52 0.63 -1.37
N ARG A 62 -0.36 -0.35 -1.20
CA ARG A 62 -0.87 -0.78 0.11
C ARG A 62 0.24 -1.28 1.03
N ASN A 63 1.13 -2.15 0.53
CA ASN A 63 2.22 -2.71 1.34
C ASN A 63 3.29 -1.66 1.66
N THR A 64 3.62 -0.80 0.69
CA THR A 64 4.58 0.29 0.90
C THR A 64 4.09 1.30 1.94
N ILE A 65 2.80 1.69 1.88
CA ILE A 65 2.18 2.56 2.89
C ILE A 65 2.20 1.92 4.27
N LYS A 66 1.83 0.63 4.36
CA LYS A 66 1.86 -0.12 5.63
C LYS A 66 3.27 -0.16 6.22
N GLY A 67 4.28 -0.52 5.42
CA GLY A 67 5.67 -0.56 5.88
C GLY A 67 6.19 0.78 6.40
N PHE A 68 5.79 1.89 5.77
CA PHE A 68 6.15 3.22 6.25
C PHE A 68 5.47 3.58 7.57
N LEU A 69 4.17 3.27 7.74
CA LEU A 69 3.46 3.48 9.00
C LEU A 69 4.03 2.62 10.13
N ASP A 70 4.37 1.36 9.85
CA ASP A 70 5.00 0.46 10.82
C ASP A 70 6.35 1.04 11.27
N MET A 71 7.15 1.59 10.36
CA MET A 71 8.40 2.28 10.68
C MET A 71 8.17 3.51 11.58
N LEU A 72 7.17 4.34 11.28
CA LEU A 72 6.82 5.50 12.11
C LEU A 72 6.38 5.08 13.52
N ALA A 73 5.59 4.02 13.64
CA ALA A 73 5.15 3.49 14.93
C ALA A 73 6.35 3.00 15.77
N VAL A 74 7.34 2.35 15.16
CA VAL A 74 8.57 1.93 15.86
C VAL A 74 9.39 3.14 16.33
N LEU A 75 9.50 4.18 15.50
CA LEU A 75 10.19 5.44 15.86
C LEU A 75 9.48 6.21 16.97
N GLU A 76 8.15 6.20 16.97
CA GLU A 76 7.35 6.82 18.02
C GLU A 76 7.62 6.16 19.37
N GLN A 77 7.67 4.82 19.38
CA GLN A 77 8.02 4.05 20.58
C GLN A 77 9.49 4.21 20.99
N ASN A 78 10.40 4.41 20.02
CA ASN A 78 11.85 4.49 20.24
C ASN A 78 12.46 5.74 19.60
N ARG A 79 12.19 6.92 20.18
CA ARG A 79 12.61 8.24 19.64
C ARG A 79 14.13 8.43 19.45
N THR A 80 14.97 7.61 20.10
CA THR A 80 16.44 7.65 19.96
C THR A 80 16.96 6.79 18.80
N MET A 81 16.10 5.97 18.19
CA MET A 81 16.49 5.15 17.05
C MET A 81 16.70 5.99 15.80
N ASN A 82 17.65 5.52 15.00
CA ASN A 82 18.01 6.15 13.75
C ASN A 82 17.09 5.60 12.65
N TRP A 83 16.35 6.49 11.99
CA TRP A 83 15.40 6.10 10.96
C TRP A 83 16.08 5.43 9.76
N GLN A 84 17.34 5.77 9.45
CA GLN A 84 18.08 5.17 8.33
C GLN A 84 18.24 3.65 8.55
N SER A 85 18.60 3.23 9.76
CA SER A 85 18.72 1.81 10.09
C SER A 85 17.39 1.07 10.08
N LEU A 86 16.30 1.76 10.44
CA LEU A 86 14.96 1.16 10.39
C LEU A 86 14.50 0.92 8.96
N ILE A 87 14.78 1.85 8.05
CA ILE A 87 14.47 1.71 6.62
C ILE A 87 15.09 0.43 6.06
N GLU A 88 16.37 0.15 6.36
CA GLU A 88 17.05 -1.07 5.91
C GLU A 88 16.38 -2.35 6.43
N GLY A 89 15.78 -2.29 7.61
CA GLY A 89 15.05 -3.38 8.24
C GLY A 89 13.59 -3.54 7.77
N VAL A 90 13.04 -2.58 7.01
CA VAL A 90 11.68 -2.70 6.47
C VAL A 90 11.69 -3.73 5.33
N ALA A 91 11.17 -4.92 5.63
CA ALA A 91 10.84 -5.92 4.62
C ALA A 91 9.53 -5.51 3.95
N ILE A 92 9.61 -5.09 2.68
CA ILE A 92 8.43 -4.85 1.85
C ILE A 92 8.27 -6.05 0.93
N GLU A 93 7.15 -6.74 1.06
CA GLU A 93 6.79 -7.83 0.17
C GLU A 93 6.04 -7.28 -1.04
N GLU A 94 6.40 -7.79 -2.22
CA GLU A 94 5.63 -7.53 -3.45
C GLU A 94 4.21 -8.08 -3.25
N ASP A 95 3.22 -7.18 -3.25
CA ASP A 95 1.81 -7.58 -3.26
C ASP A 95 1.54 -8.17 -4.64
N LYS A 96 1.71 -9.49 -4.77
CA LYS A 96 1.18 -10.17 -5.96
C LYS A 96 -0.32 -9.93 -5.93
N PRO A 97 -0.93 -9.45 -7.03
CA PRO A 97 -2.37 -9.43 -7.11
C PRO A 97 -2.82 -10.84 -6.76
N SER A 98 -3.49 -10.96 -5.61
CA SER A 98 -4.15 -12.22 -5.31
C SER A 98 -5.09 -12.45 -6.47
N ASP A 99 -4.97 -13.61 -7.09
CA ASP A 99 -5.78 -14.08 -8.24
C ASP A 99 -7.26 -14.31 -7.81
N MET A 100 -7.79 -13.41 -6.97
CA MET A 100 -9.07 -13.45 -6.28
C MET A 100 -9.95 -12.24 -6.63
N ASP A 101 -9.54 -11.39 -7.59
CA ASP A 101 -10.41 -10.34 -8.14
C ASP A 101 -11.06 -10.71 -9.48
N ASP A 102 -10.98 -11.99 -9.91
CA ASP A 102 -11.73 -12.50 -11.08
C ASP A 102 -12.53 -13.78 -10.77
N ALA A 103 -12.94 -13.96 -9.52
CA ALA A 103 -14.08 -14.82 -9.20
C ALA A 103 -15.37 -13.99 -9.13
N ILE A 104 -15.59 -13.13 -10.13
CA ILE A 104 -16.96 -12.90 -10.59
C ILE A 104 -17.37 -14.24 -11.18
N VAL A 105 -18.01 -15.07 -10.35
CA VAL A 105 -18.88 -16.13 -10.85
C VAL A 105 -19.79 -15.47 -11.87
N GLU A 106 -19.51 -15.69 -13.15
CA GLU A 106 -20.49 -15.52 -14.20
C GLU A 106 -21.64 -16.45 -13.81
N GLU A 107 -22.66 -15.90 -13.12
CA GLU A 107 -24.02 -16.38 -13.26
C GLU A 107 -24.31 -16.29 -14.76
N SER A 108 -23.93 -17.36 -15.44
CA SER A 108 -24.39 -17.69 -16.76
C SER A 108 -25.90 -17.78 -16.61
N ASP A 109 -26.57 -16.78 -17.18
CA ASP A 109 -27.98 -16.78 -17.52
C ASP A 109 -28.24 -18.01 -18.42
N HIS A 110 -28.44 -19.15 -17.77
CA HIS A 110 -29.07 -20.32 -18.35
C HIS A 110 -30.39 -20.49 -17.64
N ASP A 111 -31.37 -19.71 -18.10
CA ASP A 111 -32.77 -20.11 -18.14
C ASP A 111 -32.88 -21.44 -18.91
N ASP A 112 -32.58 -22.57 -18.25
CA ASP A 112 -33.21 -23.84 -18.59
C ASP A 112 -33.07 -24.84 -17.42
N GLY A 113 -34.21 -25.33 -16.90
CA GLY A 113 -34.24 -26.58 -16.12
C GLY A 113 -34.52 -26.49 -14.62
N LEU A 114 -35.46 -25.67 -14.17
CA LEU A 114 -36.20 -25.94 -12.92
C LEU A 114 -37.04 -27.22 -13.04
N ALA A 115 -36.40 -28.39 -13.01
CA ALA A 115 -37.01 -29.67 -12.63
C ALA A 115 -35.93 -30.73 -12.43
N ASN A 116 -35.62 -31.09 -11.18
CA ASN A 116 -35.96 -32.40 -10.63
C ASN A 116 -35.36 -32.54 -9.22
N PHE A 117 -36.18 -32.30 -8.20
CA PHE A 117 -35.88 -32.77 -6.85
C PHE A 117 -35.99 -34.31 -6.86
N ARG A 118 -34.98 -35.02 -6.35
CA ARG A 118 -35.11 -36.44 -6.02
C ARG A 118 -35.29 -36.56 -4.51
N LEU A 119 -36.44 -37.10 -4.12
CA LEU A 119 -36.66 -37.76 -2.82
C LEU A 119 -35.98 -39.12 -2.82
#